data_AF-I1PVG6-F1
#
_entry.id   AF-I1PVG6-F1
#
_cell.length_a   1.000
_cell.length_b   1.000
_cell.length_c   1.000
_cell.angle_alpha   90.00
_cell.angle_beta   90.00
_cell.angle_gamma   90.00
#
_symmetry.space_group_name_H-M   'P 1'
#
loop_
_entity.id
_entity.type
_entity.pdbx_description
1 polymer ?
#
loop_
_entity_poly.entity_id
_entity_poly.type
_entity_poly.pdbx_seq_one_letter_code
_entity_poly.pdbx_strand_id
1 'polypeptide(L)'
;MASRVPSPPCAAARSGWAVPMVSVRPARSGVARGRAVVCAVIFRPCIDIHKGKVKQIVGSTLRDSSNDGTALVTNFESDKPPAEFANIYKEDELIGGHVIMLGADPASQAAAMEALHAYPGGLQVGGGINLENAISYLNEGASHVIVTSYVFSEGKMNIERLKQLVDLVGKHRLVLDLSCRKKDGRYAIVTDRWQKFSDVFVDEPTLKHLAAYADEFLVHGVDVEGKRLGIDEELVELLGRYSPIPVTYAGGVSTMDDLERIKRAGNSRVDVTVGSALDIFGGDLPYKDVVLWHKEQNMVSQP
;
A
#
# COMPACT_ATOMS: atom_id res chain seq x y z
N MET A 1 -84.92 37.74 -21.34
CA MET A 1 -85.03 39.22 -21.30
C MET A 1 -83.61 39.77 -21.48
N ALA A 2 -83.21 39.99 -22.74
CA ALA A 2 -83.02 41.31 -23.39
C ALA A 2 -81.79 42.05 -22.81
N SER A 3 -80.67 42.26 -23.53
CA SER A 3 -80.52 43.00 -24.79
C SER A 3 -79.07 42.80 -25.32
N ARG A 4 -78.86 42.36 -26.58
CA ARG A 4 -78.64 43.10 -27.85
C ARG A 4 -77.28 43.85 -27.98
N VAL A 5 -76.31 43.29 -28.74
CA VAL A 5 -75.80 43.67 -30.13
C VAL A 5 -74.86 44.92 -30.11
N PRO A 6 -73.85 45.22 -30.98
CA PRO A 6 -73.36 44.61 -32.26
C PRO A 6 -71.82 44.39 -32.44
N SER A 7 -71.45 43.61 -33.45
CA SER A 7 -70.23 43.75 -34.33
C SER A 7 -70.55 44.73 -35.50
N PRO A 8 -69.67 45.21 -36.42
CA PRO A 8 -68.30 44.81 -36.88
C PRO A 8 -67.45 46.09 -37.24
N PRO A 9 -66.59 46.25 -38.31
CA PRO A 9 -65.93 45.34 -39.27
C PRO A 9 -64.44 45.64 -39.62
N CYS A 10 -63.87 44.80 -40.51
CA CYS A 10 -62.88 45.08 -41.59
C CYS A 10 -61.55 45.76 -41.23
N ALA A 11 -60.38 45.47 -41.79
CA ALA A 11 -59.84 44.66 -42.88
C ALA A 11 -58.34 44.49 -42.50
N ALA A 12 -57.44 43.73 -43.10
CA ALA A 12 -57.27 43.33 -44.47
C ALA A 12 -56.33 42.12 -44.50
N ALA A 13 -56.38 41.43 -45.63
CA ALA A 13 -55.73 40.17 -45.88
C ALA A 13 -54.27 40.33 -46.36
N ARG A 14 -53.56 39.19 -46.23
CA ARG A 14 -52.44 38.69 -47.07
C ARG A 14 -51.03 39.21 -46.81
N SER A 15 -50.20 38.29 -46.30
CA SER A 15 -49.06 37.64 -46.99
C SER A 15 -48.07 37.17 -45.90
N GLY A 16 -47.94 35.88 -45.62
CA GLY A 16 -47.16 34.95 -46.43
C GLY A 16 -45.76 34.81 -45.83
N TRP A 17 -45.58 33.94 -44.82
CA TRP A 17 -44.26 33.56 -44.32
C TRP A 17 -44.20 32.05 -44.10
N ALA A 18 -43.28 31.41 -44.82
CA ALA A 18 -42.96 30.01 -44.78
C ALA A 18 -42.36 29.62 -43.40
N VAL A 19 -42.70 28.42 -42.94
CA VAL A 19 -42.15 27.82 -41.73
C VAL A 19 -40.71 27.36 -42.01
N PRO A 20 -39.68 27.78 -41.25
CA PRO A 20 -38.36 27.20 -41.40
C PRO A 20 -38.30 25.85 -40.69
N MET A 21 -37.89 24.85 -41.46
CA MET A 21 -37.55 23.49 -41.02
C MET A 21 -36.33 23.55 -40.10
N VAL A 22 -36.53 23.36 -38.80
CA VAL A 22 -35.42 23.27 -37.83
C VAL A 22 -34.78 21.90 -37.97
N SER A 23 -33.54 21.89 -38.49
CA SER A 23 -32.65 20.73 -38.51
C SER A 23 -32.31 20.33 -37.08
N VAL A 24 -32.87 19.21 -36.60
CA VAL A 24 -32.43 18.56 -35.37
C VAL A 24 -31.11 17.86 -35.67
N ARG A 25 -29.99 18.45 -35.23
CA ARG A 25 -28.71 17.74 -35.18
C ARG A 25 -28.74 16.73 -34.04
N PRO A 26 -28.30 15.47 -34.24
CA PRO A 26 -28.20 14.53 -33.14
C PRO A 26 -27.12 15.05 -32.16
N ALA A 27 -27.47 15.12 -30.88
CA ALA A 27 -26.53 15.40 -29.82
C ALA A 27 -25.43 14.33 -29.88
N ARG A 28 -24.18 14.76 -30.12
CA ARG A 28 -23.03 13.89 -29.95
C ARG A 28 -22.97 13.53 -28.47
N SER A 29 -23.21 12.27 -28.15
CA SER A 29 -22.92 11.70 -26.85
C SER A 29 -21.41 11.84 -26.63
N GLY A 30 -21.02 12.86 -25.87
CA GLY A 30 -19.70 12.92 -25.29
C GLY A 30 -19.58 11.75 -24.32
N VAL A 31 -18.98 10.65 -24.78
CA VAL A 31 -18.38 9.69 -23.86
C VAL A 31 -17.40 10.51 -23.03
N ALA A 32 -17.75 10.75 -21.77
CA ALA A 32 -16.81 11.25 -20.80
C ALA A 32 -15.68 10.23 -20.78
N ARG A 33 -14.58 10.52 -21.48
CA ARG A 33 -13.33 9.82 -21.25
C ARG A 33 -13.03 10.15 -19.80
N GLY A 34 -13.26 9.19 -18.91
CA GLY A 34 -12.75 9.27 -17.56
C GLY A 34 -11.28 9.66 -17.73
N ARG A 35 -10.89 10.80 -17.13
CA ARG A 35 -9.47 11.09 -16.99
C ARG A 35 -8.91 9.83 -16.33
N ALA A 36 -8.06 9.10 -17.04
CA ALA A 36 -7.27 8.07 -16.41
C ALA A 36 -6.55 8.79 -15.29
N VAL A 37 -6.93 8.50 -14.04
CA VAL A 37 -6.13 8.93 -12.90
C VAL A 37 -4.82 8.22 -13.14
N VAL A 38 -3.80 8.98 -13.56
CA VAL A 38 -2.45 8.47 -13.66
C VAL A 38 -1.99 8.36 -12.21
N CYS A 39 -2.25 7.22 -11.60
CA CYS A 39 -1.74 6.92 -10.27
C CYS A 39 -0.22 6.80 -10.38
N ALA A 40 0.52 7.58 -9.60
CA ALA A 40 1.94 7.40 -9.42
C ALA A 40 2.15 6.16 -8.55
N VAL A 41 3.09 5.30 -8.95
CA VAL A 41 3.60 4.26 -8.05
C VAL A 41 4.60 4.90 -7.11
N ILE A 42 4.41 4.71 -5.81
CA ILE A 42 5.28 5.28 -4.78
C ILE A 42 6.30 4.23 -4.34
N PHE A 43 7.55 4.67 -4.20
CA PHE A 43 8.58 3.91 -3.50
C PHE A 43 8.41 4.15 -1.99
N ARG A 44 8.13 3.08 -1.25
CA ARG A 44 7.99 3.07 0.21
C ARG A 44 9.25 2.48 0.83
N PRO A 45 10.11 3.29 1.46
CA PRO A 45 11.39 2.79 1.99
C PRO A 45 11.15 1.90 3.21
N CYS A 46 12.14 1.07 3.57
CA CYS A 46 12.04 0.18 4.74
C CYS A 46 13.25 0.29 5.67
N ILE A 47 13.04 -0.08 6.93
CA ILE A 47 14.07 -0.29 7.96
C ILE A 47 13.68 -1.54 8.76
N ASP A 48 14.31 -2.68 8.47
CA ASP A 48 14.09 -3.88 9.28
C ASP A 48 15.09 -3.92 10.43
N ILE A 49 14.58 -4.15 11.64
CA ILE A 49 15.34 -4.08 12.88
C ILE A 49 15.38 -5.45 13.53
N HIS A 50 16.57 -5.91 13.89
CA HIS A 50 16.74 -7.12 14.68
C HIS A 50 17.87 -6.96 15.69
N LYS A 51 17.57 -7.18 16.98
CA LYS A 51 18.50 -6.98 18.11
C LYS A 51 19.10 -5.57 18.13
N GLY A 52 18.24 -4.56 17.91
CA GLY A 52 18.62 -3.14 17.91
C GLY A 52 19.45 -2.67 16.72
N LYS A 53 19.65 -3.49 15.69
CA LYS A 53 20.40 -3.12 14.49
C LYS A 53 19.53 -3.19 13.24
N VAL A 54 19.83 -2.33 12.27
CA VAL A 54 19.26 -2.41 10.93
C VAL A 54 19.85 -3.62 10.22
N LYS A 55 18.99 -4.54 9.79
CA LYS A 55 19.38 -5.76 9.08
C LYS A 55 18.54 -5.94 7.84
N GLN A 56 19.05 -6.72 6.89
CA GLN A 56 18.26 -7.29 5.82
C GLN A 56 18.42 -8.80 5.88
N ILE A 57 17.31 -9.52 5.84
CA ILE A 57 17.28 -10.98 5.97
C ILE A 57 16.57 -11.63 4.79
N VAL A 58 16.82 -12.92 4.59
CA VAL A 58 15.98 -13.74 3.70
C VAL A 58 14.76 -14.21 4.51
N GLY A 59 13.57 -13.70 4.18
CA GLY A 59 12.36 -13.89 4.98
C GLY A 59 12.10 -15.36 5.36
N SER A 60 12.24 -16.29 4.40
CA SER A 60 12.04 -17.73 4.65
C SER A 60 12.99 -18.39 5.68
N THR A 61 13.99 -17.67 6.19
CA THR A 61 14.99 -18.18 7.14
C THR A 61 14.77 -17.72 8.57
N LEU A 62 13.76 -16.89 8.83
CA LEU A 62 13.40 -16.47 10.19
C LEU A 62 12.72 -17.63 10.94
N ARG A 63 13.44 -18.27 11.88
CA ARG A 63 12.91 -19.31 12.78
C ARG A 63 13.18 -18.96 14.24
N ASP A 64 12.22 -19.24 15.12
CA ASP A 64 12.48 -19.25 16.56
C ASP A 64 13.31 -20.49 16.91
N SER A 65 14.38 -20.26 17.67
CA SER A 65 15.38 -21.24 18.09
C SER A 65 14.75 -22.57 18.54
N SER A 66 14.67 -23.55 17.64
CA SER A 66 14.51 -24.96 18.01
C SER A 66 15.05 -25.89 16.90
N ASN A 67 16.18 -26.51 17.24
CA ASN A 67 16.68 -27.83 16.85
C ASN A 67 17.03 -28.22 15.40
N ASP A 68 16.79 -27.43 14.36
CA ASP A 68 17.03 -27.90 12.97
C ASP A 68 18.21 -27.24 12.21
N GLY A 69 19.20 -26.71 12.93
CA GLY A 69 20.54 -26.38 12.39
C GLY A 69 20.63 -25.35 11.24
N THR A 70 19.50 -24.79 10.79
CA THR A 70 19.45 -23.79 9.72
C THR A 70 19.46 -22.39 10.34
N ALA A 71 20.60 -21.70 10.22
CA ALA A 71 20.81 -20.37 10.76
C ALA A 71 20.01 -19.30 9.99
N LEU A 72 19.60 -18.22 10.68
CA LEU A 72 19.04 -17.01 10.07
C LEU A 72 20.02 -16.48 9.01
N VAL A 73 19.57 -16.37 7.75
CA VAL A 73 20.39 -15.83 6.68
C VAL A 73 20.22 -14.32 6.66
N THR A 74 21.30 -13.63 7.04
CA THR A 74 21.40 -12.18 7.03
C THR A 74 22.12 -11.75 5.76
N ASN A 75 21.42 -11.02 4.89
CA ASN A 75 21.99 -10.41 3.69
C ASN A 75 22.87 -9.20 4.05
N PHE A 76 22.49 -8.46 5.09
CA PHE A 76 23.20 -7.27 5.54
C PHE A 76 22.93 -6.96 7.00
N GLU A 77 23.93 -6.44 7.70
CA GLU A 77 23.81 -5.82 9.02
C GLU A 77 24.55 -4.50 8.95
N SER A 78 23.85 -3.41 9.31
CA SER A 78 24.44 -2.07 9.33
C SER A 78 25.10 -1.79 10.68
N ASP A 79 26.23 -1.07 10.63
CA ASP A 79 26.79 -0.39 11.81
C ASP A 79 26.19 1.02 12.00
N LYS A 80 25.42 1.51 11.02
CA LYS A 80 24.73 2.80 11.10
C LYS A 80 23.46 2.69 11.94
N PRO A 81 23.11 3.74 12.70
CA PRO A 81 21.87 3.74 13.48
C PRO A 81 20.63 3.85 12.57
N PRO A 82 19.47 3.33 13.01
CA PRO A 82 18.19 3.47 12.31
C PRO A 82 17.81 4.92 11.96
N ALA A 83 18.16 5.88 12.83
CA ALA A 83 17.93 7.30 12.58
C ALA A 83 18.64 7.82 11.32
N GLU A 84 19.81 7.28 10.96
CA GLU A 84 20.53 7.72 9.76
C GLU A 84 19.74 7.37 8.49
N PHE A 85 19.18 6.15 8.42
CA PHE A 85 18.31 5.74 7.32
C PHE A 85 17.03 6.57 7.26
N ALA A 86 16.38 6.80 8.42
CA ALA A 86 15.19 7.64 8.49
C ALA A 86 15.45 9.09 8.04
N ASN A 87 16.62 9.67 8.37
CA ASN A 87 17.02 11.00 7.91
C ASN A 87 17.25 11.05 6.40
N ILE A 88 17.89 10.03 5.80
CA ILE A 88 18.04 9.92 4.34
C ILE A 88 16.66 9.93 3.68
N TYR A 89 15.72 9.13 4.18
CA TYR A 89 14.35 9.07 3.64
C TYR A 89 13.59 10.39 3.80
N LYS A 90 13.85 11.11 4.90
CA LYS A 90 13.31 12.45 5.15
C LYS A 90 13.85 13.49 4.19
N GLU A 91 15.16 13.50 3.94
CA GLU A 91 15.80 14.40 2.98
C GLU A 91 15.29 14.19 1.55
N ASP A 92 14.91 12.95 1.22
CA ASP A 92 14.30 12.60 -0.06
C ASP A 92 12.76 12.69 -0.09
N GLU A 93 12.14 13.14 1.00
CA GLU A 93 10.69 13.33 1.15
C GLU A 93 9.86 12.04 0.94
N LEU A 94 10.45 10.88 1.23
CA LEU A 94 9.79 9.58 1.10
C LEU A 94 8.89 9.29 2.31
N ILE A 95 7.57 9.18 2.09
CA ILE A 95 6.59 8.96 3.17
C ILE A 95 5.94 7.58 3.12
N GLY A 96 5.46 7.11 4.27
CA GLY A 96 4.80 5.81 4.43
C GLY A 96 5.75 4.62 4.28
N GLY A 97 7.06 4.86 4.40
CA GLY A 97 8.01 3.78 4.60
C GLY A 97 7.80 3.08 5.93
N HIS A 98 8.23 1.82 6.07
CA HIS A 98 7.98 1.03 7.26
C HIS A 98 9.25 0.71 8.06
N VAL A 99 9.11 0.72 9.38
CA VAL A 99 10.09 0.23 10.34
C VAL A 99 9.55 -1.06 10.95
N ILE A 100 10.18 -2.20 10.65
CA ILE A 100 9.69 -3.52 11.09
C ILE A 100 10.64 -4.11 12.12
N MET A 101 10.13 -4.32 13.33
CA MET A 101 10.85 -5.05 14.38
C MET A 101 10.68 -6.56 14.17
N LEU A 102 11.77 -7.24 13.82
CA LEU A 102 11.82 -8.70 13.63
C LEU A 102 11.98 -9.47 14.96
N GLY A 103 12.13 -8.75 16.07
CA GLY A 103 12.21 -9.28 17.43
C GLY A 103 11.48 -8.38 18.41
N ALA A 104 10.98 -8.96 19.50
CA ALA A 104 10.28 -8.23 20.56
C ALA A 104 11.23 -7.70 21.67
N ASP A 105 12.53 -7.69 21.40
CA ASP A 105 13.53 -7.30 22.40
C ASP A 105 13.56 -5.76 22.61
N PRO A 106 13.90 -5.28 23.82
CA PRO A 106 13.93 -3.84 24.10
C PRO A 106 14.89 -3.05 23.21
N ALA A 107 15.98 -3.66 22.72
CA ALA A 107 16.91 -2.98 21.83
C ALA A 107 16.26 -2.71 20.46
N SER A 108 15.50 -3.67 19.92
CA SER A 108 14.72 -3.47 18.69
C SER A 108 13.64 -2.40 18.85
N GLN A 109 12.97 -2.34 20.01
CA GLN A 109 12.01 -1.28 20.31
C GLN A 109 12.66 0.10 20.38
N ALA A 110 13.80 0.22 21.07
CA ALA A 110 14.56 1.46 21.15
C ALA A 110 15.03 1.95 19.77
N ALA A 111 15.55 1.03 18.96
CA ALA A 111 15.97 1.30 17.59
C ALA A 111 14.80 1.76 16.69
N ALA A 112 13.61 1.18 16.87
CA ALA A 112 12.42 1.62 16.15
C ALA A 112 12.01 3.05 16.54
N MET A 113 11.98 3.36 17.84
CA MET A 113 11.70 4.72 18.33
C MET A 113 12.71 5.74 17.81
N GLU A 114 14.00 5.38 17.78
CA GLU A 114 15.05 6.23 17.21
C GLU A 114 14.78 6.60 15.74
N ALA A 115 14.36 5.64 14.90
CA ALA A 115 13.97 5.93 13.52
C ALA A 115 12.73 6.83 13.43
N LEU A 116 11.71 6.57 14.26
CA LEU A 116 10.48 7.37 14.28
C LEU A 116 10.74 8.82 14.72
N HIS A 117 11.62 9.04 15.68
CA HIS A 117 12.01 10.38 16.15
C HIS A 117 12.78 11.18 15.10
N ALA A 118 13.59 10.51 14.26
CA ALA A 118 14.32 11.17 13.18
C ALA A 118 13.37 11.70 12.09
N TYR A 119 12.30 10.96 11.80
CA TYR A 119 11.28 11.36 10.83
C TYR A 119 9.84 11.23 11.36
N PRO A 120 9.41 12.14 12.27
CA PRO A 120 8.06 12.11 12.83
C PRO A 120 7.01 12.28 11.74
N GLY A 121 6.03 11.39 11.71
CA GLY A 121 4.96 11.34 10.71
C GLY A 121 5.38 10.80 9.34
N GLY A 122 6.67 10.53 9.11
CA GLY A 122 7.18 10.01 7.84
C GLY A 122 7.08 8.49 7.71
N LEU A 123 7.23 7.77 8.82
CA LEU A 123 7.35 6.32 8.85
C LEU A 123 6.16 5.63 9.54
N GLN A 124 5.91 4.39 9.17
CA GLN A 124 4.98 3.45 9.78
C GLN A 124 5.79 2.44 10.62
N VAL A 125 5.18 1.80 11.63
CA VAL A 125 5.91 0.84 12.47
C VAL A 125 5.15 -0.46 12.69
N GLY A 126 5.86 -1.59 12.56
CA GLY A 126 5.33 -2.93 12.75
C GLY A 126 6.25 -3.82 13.57
N GLY A 127 5.76 -5.02 13.92
CA GLY A 127 6.46 -6.00 14.75
C GLY A 127 5.94 -6.02 16.18
N GLY A 128 5.05 -6.96 16.48
CA GLY A 128 4.50 -7.13 17.83
C GLY A 128 3.54 -6.02 18.28
N ILE A 129 2.95 -5.26 17.34
CA ILE A 129 1.93 -4.26 17.67
C ILE A 129 0.66 -4.94 18.21
N ASN A 130 0.11 -4.38 19.29
CA ASN A 130 -1.11 -4.82 19.97
C ASN A 130 -1.84 -3.62 20.61
N LEU A 131 -2.94 -3.87 21.33
CA LEU A 131 -3.73 -2.82 21.98
C LEU A 131 -2.96 -2.07 23.06
N GLU A 132 -1.98 -2.73 23.68
CA GLU A 132 -1.22 -2.17 24.80
C GLU A 132 -0.14 -1.18 24.33
N ASN A 133 0.41 -1.36 23.13
CA ASN A 133 1.55 -0.57 22.65
C ASN A 133 1.26 0.35 21.45
N ALA A 134 0.17 0.14 20.71
CA ALA A 134 -0.08 0.84 19.45
C ALA A 134 -0.08 2.37 19.61
N ILE A 135 -0.81 2.89 20.61
CA ILE A 135 -0.87 4.34 20.89
C ILE A 135 0.50 4.90 21.27
N SER A 136 1.32 4.13 21.98
CA SER A 136 2.66 4.59 22.36
C SER A 136 3.49 4.90 21.11
N TYR A 137 3.59 3.96 20.17
CA TYR A 137 4.33 4.17 18.92
C TYR A 137 3.80 5.32 18.07
N LEU A 138 2.47 5.48 18.04
CA LEU A 138 1.82 6.60 17.37
C LEU A 138 2.16 7.95 18.00
N ASN A 139 2.40 7.99 19.31
CA ASN A 139 2.85 9.19 20.03
C ASN A 139 4.36 9.44 19.85
N GLU A 140 5.15 8.37 19.67
CA GLU A 140 6.58 8.45 19.35
C GLU A 140 6.86 8.86 17.88
N GLY A 141 5.83 9.22 17.11
CA GLY A 141 5.98 9.79 15.78
C GLY A 141 5.68 8.84 14.62
N ALA A 142 5.20 7.62 14.87
CA ALA A 142 4.69 6.79 13.78
C ALA A 142 3.43 7.42 13.15
N SER A 143 3.41 7.49 11.81
CA SER A 143 2.20 7.86 11.06
C SER A 143 1.10 6.80 11.26
N HIS A 144 1.48 5.53 11.14
CA HIS A 144 0.63 4.37 11.25
C HIS A 144 1.30 3.26 12.07
N VAL A 145 0.48 2.38 12.61
CA VAL A 145 0.92 1.08 13.10
C VAL A 145 0.56 -0.02 12.11
N ILE A 146 1.46 -0.98 11.94
CA ILE A 146 1.33 -2.14 11.06
C ILE A 146 1.06 -3.37 11.93
N VAL A 147 -0.04 -4.07 11.64
CA VAL A 147 -0.48 -5.22 12.43
C VAL A 147 -0.67 -6.46 11.57
N THR A 148 -0.12 -7.58 12.08
CA THR A 148 -0.22 -8.91 11.47
C THR A 148 -0.67 -9.94 12.50
N SER A 149 0.27 -10.47 13.30
CA SER A 149 0.07 -11.64 14.19
C SER A 149 -0.90 -11.40 15.35
N TYR A 150 -1.20 -10.15 15.70
CA TYR A 150 -2.21 -9.85 16.70
C TYR A 150 -3.63 -10.13 16.18
N VAL A 151 -3.88 -9.81 14.91
CA VAL A 151 -5.16 -9.99 14.22
C VAL A 151 -5.25 -11.39 13.60
N PHE A 152 -4.17 -11.89 13.01
CA PHE A 152 -4.10 -13.23 12.46
C PHE A 152 -3.37 -14.15 13.43
N SER A 153 -4.10 -15.00 14.13
CA SER A 153 -3.56 -15.91 15.13
C SER A 153 -4.18 -17.28 14.98
N GLU A 154 -3.36 -18.32 15.19
CA GLU A 154 -3.82 -19.71 15.09
C GLU A 154 -4.43 -20.08 13.72
N GLY A 155 -3.95 -19.44 12.65
CA GLY A 155 -4.45 -19.65 11.29
C GLY A 155 -5.83 -19.04 11.02
N LYS A 156 -6.33 -18.18 11.93
CA LYS A 156 -7.63 -17.51 11.80
C LYS A 156 -7.48 -16.01 11.99
N MET A 157 -8.41 -15.26 11.39
CA MET A 157 -8.57 -13.84 11.65
C MET A 157 -9.43 -13.64 12.89
N ASN A 158 -8.92 -12.87 13.85
CA ASN A 158 -9.66 -12.40 15.01
C ASN A 158 -10.23 -11.00 14.71
N ILE A 159 -11.46 -10.99 14.20
CA ILE A 159 -12.16 -9.75 13.82
C ILE A 159 -12.42 -8.83 15.03
N GLU A 160 -12.57 -9.38 16.22
CA GLU A 160 -12.82 -8.58 17.43
C GLU A 160 -11.58 -7.76 17.80
N ARG A 161 -10.40 -8.38 17.76
CA ARG A 161 -9.12 -7.67 17.95
C ARG A 161 -8.90 -6.58 16.90
N LEU A 162 -9.27 -6.84 15.65
CA LEU A 162 -9.19 -5.85 14.58
C LEU A 162 -10.10 -4.64 14.87
N LYS A 163 -11.35 -4.88 15.27
CA LYS A 163 -12.28 -3.81 15.65
C LYS A 163 -11.75 -2.99 16.84
N GLN A 164 -11.26 -3.67 17.87
CA GLN A 164 -10.66 -3.00 19.04
C GLN A 164 -9.47 -2.12 18.65
N LEU A 165 -8.62 -2.58 17.72
CA LEU A 165 -7.53 -1.74 17.20
C LEU A 165 -8.05 -0.53 16.44
N VAL A 166 -9.06 -0.70 15.58
CA VAL A 166 -9.67 0.41 14.85
C VAL A 166 -10.32 1.42 15.79
N ASP A 167 -11.01 0.97 16.83
CA ASP A 167 -11.60 1.84 17.85
C ASP A 167 -10.53 2.61 18.63
N LEU A 168 -9.38 1.97 18.87
CA LEU A 168 -8.26 2.56 19.60
C LEU A 168 -7.49 3.61 18.78
N VAL A 169 -7.05 3.25 17.56
CA VAL A 169 -6.12 4.09 16.77
C VAL A 169 -6.78 4.81 15.60
N GLY A 170 -7.99 4.41 15.23
CA GLY A 170 -8.67 4.83 14.01
C GLY A 170 -8.15 4.11 12.78
N LYS A 171 -9.05 3.77 11.83
CA LYS A 171 -8.63 3.05 10.61
C LYS A 171 -7.57 3.79 9.80
N HIS A 172 -7.58 5.13 9.83
CA HIS A 172 -6.65 6.02 9.13
C HIS A 172 -5.22 6.05 9.68
N ARG A 173 -4.94 5.24 10.71
CA ARG A 173 -3.59 5.05 11.28
C ARG A 173 -3.23 3.57 11.41
N LEU A 174 -4.00 2.70 10.75
CA LEU A 174 -3.81 1.25 10.80
C LEU A 174 -3.48 0.70 9.41
N VAL A 175 -2.37 -0.02 9.33
CA VAL A 175 -1.97 -0.81 8.18
C VAL A 175 -2.09 -2.29 8.53
N LEU A 176 -2.69 -3.07 7.65
CA LEU A 176 -2.71 -4.53 7.79
C LEU A 176 -1.62 -5.12 6.92
N ASP A 177 -0.68 -5.84 7.55
CA ASP A 177 0.28 -6.64 6.82
C ASP A 177 -0.30 -8.03 6.53
N LEU A 178 -0.44 -8.32 5.23
CA LEU A 178 -1.06 -9.52 4.67
C LEU A 178 0.01 -10.40 4.01
N SER A 179 1.16 -10.57 4.68
CA SER A 179 2.19 -11.51 4.29
C SER A 179 1.62 -12.85 3.82
N CYS A 180 1.94 -13.27 2.60
CA CYS A 180 1.26 -14.40 1.98
C CYS A 180 2.22 -15.35 1.22
N ARG A 181 1.76 -16.59 1.04
CA ARG A 181 2.45 -17.64 0.30
C ARG A 181 1.48 -18.36 -0.62
N LYS A 182 1.97 -18.85 -1.75
CA LYS A 182 1.14 -19.59 -2.69
C LYS A 182 0.89 -21.01 -2.17
N LYS A 183 -0.38 -21.37 -2.05
CA LYS A 183 -0.86 -22.70 -1.65
C LYS A 183 -2.02 -23.09 -2.57
N ASP A 184 -1.83 -24.20 -3.28
CA ASP A 184 -2.84 -24.76 -4.19
C ASP A 184 -3.37 -23.73 -5.21
N GLY A 185 -2.46 -22.93 -5.79
CA GLY A 185 -2.79 -21.91 -6.78
C GLY A 185 -3.40 -20.62 -6.22
N ARG A 186 -3.51 -20.47 -4.90
CA ARG A 186 -4.05 -19.26 -4.24
C ARG A 186 -3.06 -18.70 -3.22
N TYR A 187 -3.14 -17.40 -2.96
CA TYR A 187 -2.32 -16.75 -1.94
C TYR A 187 -3.00 -16.84 -0.59
N ALA A 188 -2.43 -17.57 0.36
CA ALA A 188 -2.91 -17.67 1.73
C ALA A 188 -2.06 -16.81 2.64
N ILE A 189 -2.68 -16.07 3.55
CA ILE A 189 -1.98 -15.27 4.56
C ILE A 189 -1.23 -16.22 5.49
N VAL A 190 0.01 -15.91 5.77
CA VAL A 190 0.88 -16.68 6.67
C VAL A 190 1.30 -15.85 7.87
N THR A 191 1.29 -16.47 9.05
CA THR A 191 1.67 -15.86 10.32
C THR A 191 2.84 -16.62 10.93
N ASP A 192 3.23 -16.24 12.15
CA ASP A 192 4.31 -16.89 12.91
C ASP A 192 5.61 -16.94 12.08
N ARG A 193 6.11 -15.76 11.67
CA ARG A 193 7.31 -15.63 10.83
C ARG A 193 7.18 -16.39 9.51
N TRP A 194 5.99 -16.29 8.90
CA TRP A 194 5.65 -16.89 7.62
C TRP A 194 5.58 -18.44 7.59
N GLN A 195 5.49 -19.06 8.77
CA GLN A 195 5.49 -20.52 8.89
C GLN A 195 4.09 -21.12 8.94
N LYS A 196 3.11 -20.40 9.48
CA LYS A 196 1.75 -20.92 9.71
C LYS A 196 0.77 -20.35 8.69
N PHE A 197 0.26 -21.20 7.82
CA PHE A 197 -0.85 -20.83 6.93
C PHE A 197 -2.13 -20.56 7.72
N SER A 198 -2.82 -19.49 7.33
CA SER A 198 -4.20 -19.25 7.74
C SER A 198 -5.19 -19.76 6.71
N ASP A 199 -6.46 -19.83 7.11
CA ASP A 199 -7.60 -20.10 6.23
C ASP A 199 -8.07 -18.83 5.48
N VAL A 200 -7.34 -17.73 5.60
CA VAL A 200 -7.64 -16.44 4.97
C VAL A 200 -6.77 -16.27 3.73
N PHE A 201 -7.40 -15.98 2.60
CA PHE A 201 -6.75 -15.82 1.31
C PHE A 201 -6.67 -14.35 0.91
N VAL A 202 -5.62 -13.99 0.17
CA VAL A 202 -5.51 -12.68 -0.46
C VAL A 202 -6.29 -12.74 -1.78
N ASP A 203 -7.55 -12.31 -1.73
CA ASP A 203 -8.48 -12.27 -2.86
C ASP A 203 -9.42 -11.06 -2.79
N GLU A 204 -10.24 -10.84 -3.83
CA GLU A 204 -11.13 -9.67 -3.90
C GLU A 204 -12.09 -9.54 -2.71
N PRO A 205 -12.86 -10.57 -2.31
CA PRO A 205 -13.76 -10.45 -1.16
C PRO A 205 -13.02 -10.12 0.14
N THR A 206 -11.87 -10.73 0.37
CA THR A 206 -11.08 -10.51 1.59
C THR A 206 -10.50 -9.10 1.62
N LEU A 207 -9.85 -8.65 0.53
CA LEU A 207 -9.31 -7.29 0.43
C LEU A 207 -10.41 -6.23 0.60
N LYS A 208 -11.58 -6.44 -0.01
CA LYS A 208 -12.72 -5.55 0.14
C LYS A 208 -13.26 -5.50 1.58
N HIS A 209 -13.31 -6.64 2.25
CA HIS A 209 -13.73 -6.70 3.65
C HIS A 209 -12.74 -6.00 4.58
N LEU A 210 -11.45 -6.28 4.44
CA LEU A 210 -10.38 -5.73 5.28
C LEU A 210 -10.20 -4.21 5.09
N ALA A 211 -10.48 -3.69 3.89
CA ALA A 211 -10.38 -2.26 3.60
C ALA A 211 -11.37 -1.39 4.42
N ALA A 212 -12.37 -2.00 5.06
CA ALA A 212 -13.23 -1.28 6.00
C ALA A 212 -12.49 -0.90 7.30
N TYR A 213 -11.38 -1.57 7.61
CA TYR A 213 -10.68 -1.50 8.89
C TYR A 213 -9.29 -0.86 8.81
N ALA A 214 -8.71 -0.73 7.62
CA ALA A 214 -7.35 -0.23 7.44
C ALA A 214 -7.29 0.95 6.47
N ASP A 215 -6.25 1.76 6.58
CA ASP A 215 -5.93 2.82 5.63
C ASP A 215 -5.15 2.29 4.43
N GLU A 216 -4.27 1.31 4.66
CA GLU A 216 -3.39 0.71 3.67
C GLU A 216 -3.15 -0.79 3.94
N PHE A 217 -2.80 -1.54 2.90
CA PHE A 217 -2.25 -2.89 3.00
C PHE A 217 -0.74 -2.90 2.75
N LEU A 218 0.00 -3.67 3.55
CA LEU A 218 1.36 -4.06 3.25
C LEU A 218 1.36 -5.56 2.91
N VAL A 219 1.85 -5.95 1.73
CA VAL A 219 1.76 -7.33 1.26
C VAL A 219 3.13 -7.87 0.92
N HIS A 220 3.61 -8.79 1.76
CA HIS A 220 4.86 -9.49 1.54
C HIS A 220 4.65 -10.74 0.67
N GLY A 221 5.36 -10.82 -0.46
CA GLY A 221 5.48 -12.02 -1.28
C GLY A 221 6.58 -12.94 -0.76
N VAL A 222 6.29 -13.71 0.29
CA VAL A 222 7.29 -14.46 1.08
C VAL A 222 8.14 -15.40 0.23
N ASP A 223 7.57 -16.00 -0.82
CA ASP A 223 8.28 -16.96 -1.65
C ASP A 223 9.42 -16.31 -2.48
N VAL A 224 9.43 -14.97 -2.65
CA VAL A 224 10.48 -14.20 -3.35
C VAL A 224 11.21 -13.18 -2.46
N GLU A 225 10.70 -12.90 -1.26
CA GLU A 225 11.24 -11.88 -0.34
C GLU A 225 12.68 -12.13 0.11
N GLY A 226 13.53 -11.10 -0.02
CA GLY A 226 14.94 -11.15 0.36
C GLY A 226 15.83 -12.06 -0.51
N LYS A 227 15.26 -12.71 -1.54
CA LYS A 227 16.00 -13.64 -2.41
C LYS A 227 16.65 -12.97 -3.62
N ARG A 228 16.23 -11.74 -3.98
CA ARG A 228 16.66 -11.01 -5.20
C ARG A 228 16.51 -11.87 -6.48
N LEU A 229 15.43 -12.66 -6.58
CA LEU A 229 15.15 -13.57 -7.70
C LEU A 229 14.06 -13.05 -8.66
N GLY A 230 13.70 -11.77 -8.55
CA GLY A 230 12.58 -11.18 -9.27
C GLY A 230 11.27 -11.21 -8.47
N ILE A 231 10.29 -10.47 -8.97
CA ILE A 231 9.00 -10.22 -8.32
C ILE A 231 8.01 -11.39 -8.51
N ASP A 232 7.00 -11.43 -7.65
CA ASP A 232 5.79 -12.23 -7.87
C ASP A 232 4.75 -11.39 -8.64
N GLU A 233 4.83 -11.42 -9.96
CA GLU A 233 4.00 -10.60 -10.85
C GLU A 233 2.50 -10.94 -10.73
N GLU A 234 2.14 -12.21 -10.50
CA GLU A 234 0.75 -12.64 -10.34
C GLU A 234 0.11 -12.06 -9.07
N LEU A 235 0.87 -12.02 -7.97
CA LEU A 235 0.43 -11.35 -6.76
C LEU A 235 0.24 -9.85 -7.00
N VAL A 236 1.18 -9.19 -7.67
CA VAL A 236 1.07 -7.76 -8.00
C VAL A 236 -0.15 -7.47 -8.87
N GLU A 237 -0.43 -8.29 -9.89
CA GLU A 237 -1.64 -8.18 -10.71
C GLU A 237 -2.93 -8.30 -9.89
N LEU A 238 -2.97 -9.28 -8.98
CA LEU A 238 -4.10 -9.50 -8.07
C LEU A 238 -4.36 -8.25 -7.22
N LEU A 239 -3.31 -7.70 -6.61
CA LEU A 239 -3.40 -6.50 -5.76
C LEU A 239 -3.85 -5.28 -6.57
N GLY A 240 -3.24 -5.05 -7.73
CA GLY A 240 -3.57 -3.91 -8.60
C GLY A 240 -5.00 -3.97 -9.12
N ARG A 241 -5.55 -5.17 -9.31
CA ARG A 241 -6.93 -5.37 -9.73
C ARG A 241 -7.92 -5.17 -8.59
N TYR A 242 -7.65 -5.73 -7.42
CA TYR A 242 -8.68 -5.94 -6.40
C TYR A 242 -8.52 -5.12 -5.12
N SER A 243 -7.35 -4.51 -4.84
CA SER A 243 -7.21 -3.68 -3.64
C SER A 243 -8.09 -2.43 -3.73
N PRO A 244 -8.99 -2.17 -2.75
CA PRO A 244 -9.82 -0.96 -2.75
C PRO A 244 -9.13 0.25 -2.14
N ILE A 245 -8.06 0.04 -1.39
CA ILE A 245 -7.26 1.04 -0.67
C ILE A 245 -5.79 0.95 -1.14
N PRO A 246 -4.93 1.93 -0.80
CA PRO A 246 -3.50 1.84 -1.08
C PRO A 246 -2.91 0.50 -0.64
N VAL A 247 -1.99 -0.01 -1.45
CA VAL A 247 -1.30 -1.27 -1.18
C VAL A 247 0.16 -1.17 -1.58
N THR A 248 1.02 -1.59 -0.68
CA THR A 248 2.47 -1.67 -0.90
C THR A 248 2.88 -3.13 -1.01
N TYR A 249 3.57 -3.47 -2.11
CA TYR A 249 4.17 -4.78 -2.34
C TYR A 249 5.62 -4.80 -1.85
N ALA A 250 5.95 -5.83 -1.07
CA ALA A 250 7.30 -6.09 -0.59
C ALA A 250 7.74 -7.51 -0.98
N GLY A 251 8.77 -7.62 -1.83
CA GLY A 251 9.37 -8.92 -2.15
C GLY A 251 10.08 -8.96 -3.50
N GLY A 252 11.19 -9.69 -3.59
CA GLY A 252 11.78 -10.10 -4.86
C GLY A 252 12.50 -9.05 -5.71
N VAL A 253 12.22 -7.75 -5.53
CA VAL A 253 12.81 -6.66 -6.32
C VAL A 253 14.34 -6.71 -6.28
N SER A 254 14.95 -6.65 -7.45
CA SER A 254 16.39 -6.74 -7.64
C SER A 254 16.95 -5.71 -8.63
N THR A 255 16.11 -5.20 -9.53
CA THR A 255 16.51 -4.30 -10.62
C THR A 255 15.51 -3.16 -10.83
N MET A 256 15.90 -2.10 -11.55
CA MET A 256 14.96 -1.05 -11.97
C MET A 256 13.84 -1.59 -12.88
N ASP A 257 14.13 -2.62 -13.69
CA ASP A 257 13.14 -3.27 -14.55
C ASP A 257 12.01 -3.94 -13.73
N ASP A 258 12.32 -4.43 -12.53
CA ASP A 258 11.31 -4.98 -11.61
C ASP A 258 10.32 -3.90 -11.15
N LEU A 259 10.78 -2.67 -10.90
CA LEU A 259 9.90 -1.54 -10.54
C LEU A 259 8.93 -1.22 -11.68
N GLU A 260 9.42 -1.22 -12.92
CA GLU A 260 8.60 -1.02 -14.11
C GLU A 260 7.61 -2.17 -14.36
N ARG A 261 8.00 -3.41 -14.04
CA ARG A 261 7.08 -4.55 -14.07
C ARG A 261 5.99 -4.42 -13.03
N ILE A 262 6.33 -4.08 -11.78
CA ILE A 262 5.34 -3.84 -10.72
C ILE A 262 4.35 -2.76 -11.14
N LYS A 263 4.85 -1.65 -11.69
CA LYS A 263 4.00 -0.56 -12.19
C LYS A 263 3.02 -1.01 -13.27
N ARG A 264 3.46 -1.83 -14.23
CA ARG A 264 2.59 -2.36 -15.29
C ARG A 264 1.59 -3.38 -14.76
N ALA A 265 2.07 -4.42 -14.07
CA ALA A 265 1.25 -5.50 -13.53
C ALA A 265 0.21 -4.98 -12.51
N GLY A 266 0.63 -4.07 -11.64
CA GLY A 266 -0.20 -3.44 -10.62
C GLY A 266 -1.14 -2.35 -11.14
N ASN A 267 -1.18 -2.12 -12.46
CA ASN A 267 -1.95 -1.03 -13.09
C ASN A 267 -1.66 0.36 -12.47
N SER A 268 -0.42 0.57 -12.03
CA SER A 268 0.04 1.77 -11.31
C SER A 268 -0.71 2.03 -9.98
N ARG A 269 -1.30 1.00 -9.37
CA ARG A 269 -2.03 1.08 -8.10
C ARG A 269 -1.35 0.36 -6.93
N VAL A 270 -0.18 -0.23 -7.19
CA VAL A 270 0.59 -1.00 -6.22
C VAL A 270 1.91 -0.29 -6.00
N ASP A 271 2.08 0.26 -4.80
CA ASP A 271 3.35 0.84 -4.32
C ASP A 271 4.38 -0.27 -4.08
N VAL A 272 5.65 0.11 -3.96
CA VAL A 272 6.75 -0.85 -3.88
C VAL A 272 7.72 -0.53 -2.75
N THR A 273 8.13 -1.57 -2.02
CA THR A 273 9.28 -1.52 -1.12
C THR A 273 10.45 -2.31 -1.69
N VAL A 274 11.65 -1.76 -1.53
CA VAL A 274 12.91 -2.43 -1.84
C VAL A 274 13.79 -2.40 -0.60
N GLY A 275 14.15 -3.57 -0.09
CA GLY A 275 15.10 -3.72 1.01
C GLY A 275 16.45 -4.21 0.50
N SER A 276 16.69 -5.52 0.63
CA SER A 276 17.99 -6.17 0.39
C SER A 276 18.69 -5.79 -0.91
N ALA A 277 17.99 -5.43 -1.99
CA ALA A 277 18.65 -5.10 -3.26
C ALA A 277 19.32 -3.71 -3.27
N LEU A 278 18.95 -2.80 -2.37
CA LEU A 278 19.51 -1.45 -2.35
C LEU A 278 20.96 -1.43 -1.87
N ASP A 279 21.78 -0.58 -2.49
CA ASP A 279 23.18 -0.34 -2.11
C ASP A 279 23.36 0.19 -0.68
N ILE A 280 22.41 0.99 -0.17
CA ILE A 280 22.36 1.41 1.24
C ILE A 280 22.21 0.23 2.22
N PHE A 281 21.82 -0.95 1.71
CA PHE A 281 21.76 -2.23 2.43
C PHE A 281 22.68 -3.30 1.84
N GLY A 282 23.77 -2.91 1.17
CA GLY A 282 24.76 -3.84 0.63
C GLY A 282 24.29 -4.64 -0.60
N GLY A 283 23.26 -4.17 -1.30
CA GLY A 283 22.89 -4.66 -2.63
C GLY A 283 23.53 -3.88 -3.76
N ASP A 284 23.12 -4.22 -4.99
CA ASP A 284 23.70 -3.66 -6.22
C ASP A 284 22.79 -2.62 -6.89
N LEU A 285 21.55 -2.47 -6.43
CA LEU A 285 20.60 -1.50 -6.95
C LEU A 285 20.84 -0.12 -6.31
N PRO A 286 21.20 0.92 -7.07
CA PRO A 286 21.49 2.23 -6.50
C PRO A 286 20.22 2.87 -5.90
N TYR A 287 20.22 3.18 -4.60
CA TYR A 287 19.10 3.86 -3.94
C TYR A 287 18.72 5.16 -4.63
N LYS A 288 19.72 5.93 -5.08
CA LYS A 288 19.51 7.19 -5.79
C LYS A 288 18.69 7.01 -7.07
N ASP A 289 18.88 5.92 -7.80
CA ASP A 289 18.15 5.66 -9.04
C ASP A 289 16.68 5.32 -8.74
N VAL A 290 16.42 4.59 -7.66
CA VAL A 290 15.06 4.31 -7.17
C VAL A 290 14.35 5.60 -6.73
N VAL A 291 15.06 6.50 -6.04
CA VAL A 291 14.51 7.82 -5.65
C VAL A 291 14.22 8.70 -6.86
N LEU A 292 15.10 8.75 -7.86
CA LEU A 292 14.87 9.49 -9.09
C LEU A 292 13.64 8.95 -9.82
N TRP A 293 13.55 7.63 -9.97
CA TRP A 293 12.39 6.95 -10.54
C TRP A 293 11.10 7.29 -9.78
N HIS A 294 11.11 7.29 -8.45
CA HIS A 294 9.97 7.68 -7.63
C HIS A 294 9.54 9.13 -7.90
N LYS A 295 10.50 10.06 -7.95
CA LYS A 295 10.24 11.49 -8.22
C LYS A 295 9.64 11.69 -9.61
N GLU A 296 10.08 10.94 -10.62
CA GLU A 296 9.49 10.95 -11.95
C GLU A 296 8.01 10.54 -11.93
N GLN A 297 7.64 9.52 -11.15
CA GLN A 297 6.23 9.08 -11.06
C GLN A 297 5.33 10.20 -10.53
N ASN A 298 5.78 10.90 -9.49
CA ASN A 298 5.03 11.99 -8.88
C ASN A 298 4.83 13.18 -9.85
N MET A 299 5.76 13.41 -10.78
CA MET A 299 5.63 14.46 -11.79
C MET A 299 4.56 14.13 -12.84
N VAL A 300 4.37 12.86 -13.19
CA VAL A 300 3.34 12.44 -14.16
C VAL A 300 1.93 12.50 -13.55
N SER A 301 1.81 12.45 -12.23
CA SER A 301 0.53 12.49 -11.51
C SER A 301 0.02 13.90 -11.17
N GLN A 302 0.80 14.95 -11.41
CA GLN A 302 0.34 16.33 -11.28
C GLN A 302 -0.24 16.84 -12.62
N PRO A 303 -1.47 17.38 -12.64
CA PRO A 303 -2.15 17.80 -13.86
C PRO A 303 -1.55 19.03 -14.53
#